data_AF-A0A925N375-F1
#
_entry.id   AF-A0A925N375-F1
#
_cell.length_a   1.000
_cell.length_b   1.000
_cell.length_c   1.000
_cell.angle_alpha   90.00
_cell.angle_beta   90.00
_cell.angle_gamma   90.00
#
_symmetry.space_group_name_H-M   'P 1'
#
loop_
_entity.id
_entity.type
_entity.pdbx_description
1 polymer ?
#
loop_
_entity_poly.entity_id
_entity_poly.type
_entity_poly.pdbx_seq_one_letter_code
_entity_poly.pdbx_strand_id
1 'polypeptide(L)' 'ACPTLVIHADPPQPYLPEPLRSRRAGRLPQGELCVIRGSHHLHMEDPQAVAAAIGDFFVR' A
#
# COMPACT_ATOMS: atom_id res chain seq x y z
N ALA A 1 -20.59 0.22 -2.54
CA ALA A 1 -19.27 -0.41 -2.71
C ALA A 1 -18.24 0.48 -2.02
N CYS A 2 -17.16 -0.09 -1.48
CA CYS A 2 -16.05 0.65 -0.88
C CYS A 2 -14.74 0.04 -1.38
N PRO A 3 -14.30 0.38 -2.60
CA PRO A 3 -12.97 0.00 -3.09
C PRO A 3 -11.90 0.59 -2.17
N THR A 4 -10.84 -0.17 -1.89
CA THR A 4 -9.76 0.27 -1.01
C THR A 4 -8.40 -0.10 -1.60
N LEU A 5 -7.50 0.87 -1.72
CA LEU A 5 -6.09 0.65 -2.02
C LEU A 5 -5.26 0.63 -0.72
N VAL A 6 -4.45 -0.42 -0.55
CA VAL A 6 -3.39 -0.49 0.47
C VAL A 6 -2.05 -0.27 -0.20
N ILE A 7 -1.26 0.70 0.28
CA ILE A 7 0.11 0.94 -0.17
C ILE A 7 1.05 0.55 0.97
N HIS A 8 1.92 -0.44 0.75
CA HIS A 8 2.93 -0.88 1.70
C HIS A 8 4.35 -0.54 1.22
N ALA A 9 5.26 -0.37 2.19
CA ALA A 9 6.68 -0.28 1.92
C ALA A 9 7.37 -1.64 1.77
N ASP A 10 8.44 -1.69 1.00
CA ASP A 10 9.41 -2.78 0.95
C ASP A 10 10.81 -2.24 1.29
N PRO A 11 11.46 -2.71 2.39
CA PRO A 11 11.09 -3.85 3.23
C PRO A 11 9.90 -3.60 4.18
N PRO A 12 9.25 -4.68 4.70
CA PRO A 12 8.25 -4.56 5.75
C PRO A 12 8.75 -3.84 7.00
N GLN A 13 7.87 -3.04 7.61
CA GLN A 13 8.16 -2.45 8.91
C GLN A 13 8.22 -3.55 9.99
N PRO A 14 9.14 -3.47 10.96
CA PRO A 14 9.28 -4.49 12.02
C PRO A 14 7.99 -4.77 12.81
N TYR A 15 7.14 -3.75 12.98
CA TYR A 15 5.86 -3.85 13.70
C TYR A 15 4.69 -4.31 12.83
N LEU A 16 4.87 -4.38 11.50
CA LEU A 16 3.87 -4.85 10.56
C LEU A 16 4.53 -5.80 9.53
N PRO A 17 5.07 -6.95 9.98
CA PRO A 17 5.85 -7.85 9.11
C PRO A 17 4.95 -8.70 8.21
N GLU A 18 5.59 -9.46 7.31
CA GLU A 18 4.95 -10.60 6.67
C GLU A 18 4.89 -11.82 7.62
N PRO A 19 3.87 -12.70 7.52
CA PRO A 19 2.72 -12.62 6.61
C PRO A 19 1.56 -11.77 7.14
N LEU A 20 1.73 -11.08 8.28
CA LEU A 20 0.63 -10.39 8.96
C LEU A 20 0.01 -9.30 8.09
N ARG A 21 0.84 -8.47 7.45
CA ARG A 21 0.38 -7.33 6.66
C ARG A 21 -0.36 -7.75 5.39
N SER A 22 0.13 -8.75 4.66
CA SER A 22 -0.54 -9.28 3.46
C SER A 22 -1.85 -9.96 3.82
N ARG A 23 -1.90 -10.72 4.93
CA ARG A 23 -3.14 -11.31 5.44
C ARG A 23 -4.18 -10.25 5.81
N ARG A 24 -3.78 -9.13 6.41
CA ARG A 24 -4.69 -8.02 6.75
C ARG A 24 -5.22 -7.34 5.49
N ALA A 25 -4.35 -7.01 4.53
CA ALA A 25 -4.77 -6.42 3.26
C ALA A 25 -5.76 -7.33 2.50
N GLY A 26 -5.51 -8.64 2.49
CA GLY A 26 -6.39 -9.64 1.88
C GLY A 26 -7.76 -9.84 2.55
N ARG A 27 -8.05 -9.18 3.67
CA ARG A 27 -9.41 -9.18 4.27
C ARG A 27 -10.34 -8.12 3.68
N LEU A 28 -9.82 -7.21 2.86
CA LEU A 28 -10.61 -6.17 2.21
C LEU A 28 -11.39 -6.78 1.03
N PRO A 29 -12.74 -6.80 1.04
CA PRO A 29 -13.53 -7.47 0.00
C PRO A 29 -13.35 -6.89 -1.41
N GLN A 30 -12.96 -5.61 -1.51
CA GLN A 30 -12.63 -4.90 -2.75
C GLN A 30 -11.25 -4.23 -2.61
N GLY A 31 -10.31 -4.98 -2.03
CA GLY A 31 -8.97 -4.51 -1.71
C GLY A 31 -7.98 -4.71 -2.85
N GLU A 32 -7.22 -3.66 -3.14
CA GLU A 32 -6.00 -3.73 -3.94
C GLU A 32 -4.78 -3.52 -3.04
N LEU A 33 -3.66 -4.19 -3.35
CA LEU A 33 -2.40 -4.03 -2.64
C LEU A 33 -1.32 -3.59 -3.63
N CYS A 34 -0.72 -2.43 -3.37
CA CYS A 34 0.47 -1.92 -4.02
C CYS A 34 1.65 -1.96 -3.04
N VAL A 35 2.81 -2.41 -3.49
CA VAL A 35 4.04 -2.45 -2.69
C VAL A 35 5.11 -1.63 -3.40
N ILE A 36 5.66 -0.63 -2.69
CA ILE A 36 6.66 0.31 -3.23
C ILE A 36 7.93 0.17 -2.39
N ARG A 37 9.10 0.21 -3.04
CA ARG A 37 10.39 0.24 -2.31
C ARG A 37 10.53 1.54 -1.52
N GLY A 38 10.92 1.43 -0.26
CA GLY A 38 11.08 2.58 0.64
C GLY A 38 10.90 2.19 2.10
N SER A 39 10.87 3.19 2.99
CA SER A 39 10.66 3.01 4.43
C SER A 39 9.25 3.42 4.88
N HIS A 40 9.05 3.59 6.19
CA HIS A 40 7.77 3.95 6.78
C HIS A 40 7.17 5.26 6.22
N HIS A 41 7.99 6.27 5.95
CA HIS A 41 7.53 7.56 5.43
C HIS A 41 7.63 7.62 3.90
N LEU A 42 7.10 6.60 3.22
CA LEU A 42 7.13 6.45 1.76
C LEU A 42 6.62 7.68 0.99
N HIS A 43 5.56 8.32 1.51
CA HIS A 43 5.00 9.54 0.93
C HIS A 43 5.96 10.74 0.98
N MET A 44 7.02 10.69 1.78
CA MET A 44 8.09 11.69 1.81
C MET A 44 9.30 11.27 0.97
N GLU A 45 9.60 9.98 0.90
CA GLU A 45 10.75 9.45 0.16
C GLU A 45 10.51 9.40 -1.35
N ASP A 46 9.34 8.90 -1.76
CA ASP A 46 8.90 8.82 -3.15
C ASP A 46 7.45 9.31 -3.27
N PRO A 47 7.23 10.64 -3.10
CA PRO A 47 5.90 11.22 -3.22
C PRO A 47 5.30 10.99 -4.60
N GLN A 48 6.12 10.90 -5.66
CA GLN A 48 5.63 10.69 -7.02
C GLN A 48 5.02 9.30 -7.19
N ALA A 49 5.71 8.23 -6.77
CA ALA A 49 5.18 6.87 -6.88
C ALA A 49 3.92 6.68 -6.03
N VAL A 50 3.88 7.26 -4.82
CA VAL A 50 2.69 7.22 -3.96
C VAL A 50 1.52 7.98 -4.60
N ALA A 51 1.76 9.19 -5.13
CA ALA A 51 0.73 9.96 -5.81
C ALA A 51 0.20 9.26 -7.08
N ALA A 52 1.08 8.63 -7.86
CA ALA A 52 0.69 7.84 -9.02
C ALA A 52 -0.21 6.66 -8.64
N ALA A 53 0.17 5.88 -7.62
CA ALA A 53 -0.64 4.76 -7.14
C ALA A 53 -2.04 5.20 -6.67
N ILE A 54 -2.14 6.33 -5.97
CA ILE A 54 -3.40 6.91 -5.53
C ILE A 54 -4.22 7.41 -6.73
N GLY A 55 -3.58 8.13 -7.66
CA GLY A 55 -4.23 8.66 -8.85
C GLY A 55 -4.80 7.57 -9.75
N ASP A 56 -3.99 6.54 -10.05
CA ASP A 56 -4.39 5.38 -10.84
C ASP A 56 -5.57 4.64 -10.24
N PHE A 57 -5.71 4.64 -8.92
CA PHE A 57 -6.84 4.01 -8.23
C PHE A 57 -8.15 4.80 -8.38
N PHE A 58 -8.08 6.14 -8.43
CA PHE A 58 -9.28 6.99 -8.54
C PHE A 58 -9.85 7.10 -9.96
N VAL A 59 -9.07 6.75 -10.99
CA VAL A 59 -9.48 6.87 -12.40
C VAL A 59 -10.00 5.57 -13.02
N ARG A 60 -10.13 4.51 -12.22
CA ARG A 60 -10.61 3.19 -12.66
C ARG A 60 -12.12 3.01 -12.51
#